data_AF-A0A1Y4T7N3-F1
#
_entry.id   AF-A0A1Y4T7N3-F1
#
_cell.length_a   1.000
_cell.length_b   1.000
_cell.length_c   1.000
_cell.angle_alpha   90.00
_cell.angle_beta   90.00
_cell.angle_gamma   90.00
#
_symmetry.space_group_name_H-M   'P 1'
#
loop_
_entity.id
_entity.type
_entity.pdbx_description
1 polymer ?
#
loop_
_entity_poly.entity_id
_entity_poly.type
_entity_poly.pdbx_seq_one_letter_code
_entity_poly.pdbx_strand_id
1 'polypeptide(L)'
;MKRYKIAAWLMIIHGGFMEIGGVLCALPALILGSGKFDIGQYFSFKLQYFQDNLYMILFMGAIFGVMRIIGAIGLLKNRMWGLALSVINCVVTMILMMFMLPFGIQDGLLACIALVLILTQYFGNRKIIE
;
A
#
# COMPACT_ATOMS: atom_id res chain seq x y z
N MET A 1 6.25 -20.73 -5.89
CA MET A 1 6.62 -20.22 -4.55
C MET A 1 7.63 -19.07 -4.56
N LYS A 2 8.70 -19.09 -5.37
CA LYS A 2 9.75 -18.05 -5.34
C LYS A 2 9.20 -16.64 -5.64
N ARG A 3 8.34 -16.48 -6.65
CA ARG A 3 7.73 -15.18 -6.99
C ARG A 3 6.69 -14.71 -5.96
N TYR A 4 5.91 -15.61 -5.35
CA TYR A 4 5.00 -15.26 -4.25
C TYR A 4 5.74 -14.74 -3.01
N LYS A 5 6.90 -15.32 -2.68
CA LYS A 5 7.74 -14.80 -1.60
C LYS A 5 8.22 -13.39 -1.90
N ILE A 6 8.68 -13.13 -3.13
CA ILE A 6 9.12 -11.79 -3.55
C ILE A 6 7.96 -10.79 -3.50
N ALA A 7 6.80 -11.16 -4.05
CA ALA A 7 5.60 -10.32 -4.00
C ALA A 7 5.16 -10.03 -2.57
N ALA A 8 5.15 -11.03 -1.69
CA ALA A 8 4.80 -10.84 -0.29
C ALA A 8 5.80 -9.94 0.45
N TRP A 9 7.11 -10.12 0.24
CA TRP A 9 8.11 -9.22 0.82
C TRP A 9 7.94 -7.79 0.32
N LEU A 10 7.67 -7.60 -0.97
CA LEU A 10 7.41 -6.29 -1.54
C LEU A 10 6.17 -5.64 -0.92
N MET A 11 5.09 -6.42 -0.72
CA MET A 11 3.89 -5.96 -0.03
C MET A 11 4.12 -5.65 1.46
N ILE A 12 4.99 -6.39 2.15
CA ILE A 12 5.36 -6.11 3.54
C ILE A 12 6.17 -4.82 3.64
N ILE A 13 7.12 -4.60 2.72
CA ILE A 13 7.89 -3.35 2.66
C ILE A 13 6.95 -2.18 2.35
N HIS A 14 6.08 -2.35 1.36
CA HIS A 14 5.09 -1.35 0.99
C HIS A 14 4.16 -1.00 2.17
N GLY A 15 3.45 -1.98 2.72
CA GLY A 15 2.47 -1.73 3.78
C GLY A 15 3.07 -1.45 5.15
N GLY A 16 4.20 -2.08 5.48
CA GLY A 16 4.86 -1.91 6.77
C GLY A 16 5.75 -0.68 6.82
N PHE A 17 6.64 -0.50 5.85
CA PHE A 17 7.61 0.59 5.89
C PHE A 17 7.04 1.91 5.37
N MET A 18 6.26 1.89 4.29
CA MET A 18 5.76 3.14 3.71
C MET A 18 4.46 3.60 4.33
N GLU A 19 3.44 2.73 4.40
CA GLU A 19 2.14 3.12 4.92
C GLU A 19 2.17 3.24 6.46
N ILE A 20 2.55 2.17 7.17
CA ILE A 20 2.61 2.20 8.64
C ILE A 20 3.79 3.04 9.13
N GLY A 21 4.97 2.97 8.49
CA GLY A 21 6.11 3.81 8.86
C GLY A 21 5.82 5.31 8.69
N GLY A 22 5.11 5.70 7.62
CA GLY A 22 4.67 7.09 7.44
C GLY A 22 3.74 7.56 8.56
N VAL A 23 2.82 6.70 9.01
CA VAL A 23 1.95 6.97 10.15
C VAL A 23 2.76 7.15 11.44
N LEU A 24 3.74 6.28 11.69
CA LEU A 24 4.58 6.35 12.88
C LEU A 24 5.46 7.62 12.88
N CYS A 25 5.96 8.05 11.73
CA CYS A 25 6.72 9.30 11.60
C CYS A 25 5.86 10.56 11.82
N ALA A 26 4.54 10.46 11.66
CA ALA A 26 3.59 11.54 11.91
C ALA A 26 3.01 11.53 13.34
N LEU A 27 3.22 10.47 14.14
CA LEU A 27 2.84 10.41 15.56
C LEU A 27 3.47 11.53 16.42
N PRO A 28 4.75 11.92 16.25
CA PRO A 28 5.32 13.05 16.97
C PRO A 28 4.56 14.36 16.75
N ALA A 29 4.06 14.61 15.53
CA ALA A 29 3.23 15.78 15.22
C ALA A 29 1.84 15.70 15.89
N LEU A 30 1.29 14.50 16.07
CA LEU A 30 0.05 14.25 16.83
C LEU A 30 0.23 14.50 18.34
N ILE A 31 1.36 14.10 18.92
CA ILE A 31 1.60 14.12 20.36
C ILE A 31 2.15 15.47 20.85
N LEU A 32 3.06 16.09 20.08
CA LEU A 32 3.76 17.33 20.47
C LEU A 32 3.04 18.61 20.01
N GLY A 33 1.99 18.47 19.20
CA GLY A 33 1.23 19.57 18.63
C GLY A 33 1.90 20.19 17.39
N SER A 34 1.08 20.65 16.44
CA SER A 34 1.48 21.21 15.13
C SER A 34 2.36 22.47 15.22
N GLY A 35 2.57 23.05 16.40
CA GLY A 35 3.44 24.20 16.62
C GLY A 35 4.95 23.91 16.52
N LYS A 36 5.38 22.64 16.56
CA LYS A 36 6.80 22.24 16.45
C LYS A 36 7.11 21.30 15.28
N PHE A 37 6.09 20.64 14.72
CA PHE A 37 6.25 19.68 13.64
C PHE A 37 5.02 19.79 12.70
N ASP A 38 5.21 20.41 11.55
CA ASP A 38 4.16 20.58 10.55
C ASP A 38 4.24 19.45 9.51
N ILE A 39 3.28 18.53 9.58
CA ILE A 39 3.12 17.40 8.65
C ILE A 39 2.81 17.87 7.22
N GLY A 40 2.24 19.07 7.04
CA GLY A 40 1.94 19.64 5.73
C GLY A 40 3.19 20.01 4.92
N GLN A 41 4.35 20.15 5.55
CA GLN A 41 5.63 20.38 4.86
C GLN A 41 6.19 19.12 4.20
N TYR A 42 5.82 17.93 4.70
CA TYR A 42 6.36 16.65 4.23
C TYR A 42 5.37 15.91 3.33
N PHE A 43 4.06 16.12 3.54
CA PHE A 43 3.00 15.55 2.74
C PHE A 43 2.27 16.64 1.98
N SER A 44 2.45 16.63 0.65
CA SER A 44 1.72 17.49 -0.28
C SER A 44 0.76 16.64 -1.09
N PHE A 45 -0.54 16.86 -0.91
CA PHE A 45 -1.58 16.26 -1.72
C PHE A 45 -2.11 17.27 -2.72
N LYS A 46 -2.27 16.83 -3.97
CA LYS A 46 -2.90 17.68 -5.01
C LYS A 46 -4.36 18.02 -4.70
N LEU A 47 -5.06 17.15 -3.97
CA LEU A 47 -6.45 17.36 -3.58
C LEU A 47 -6.50 18.09 -2.24
N GLN A 48 -7.07 19.29 -2.21
CA GLN A 48 -7.06 20.15 -1.02
C GLN A 48 -7.79 19.53 0.18
N TYR A 49 -8.90 18.81 -0.06
CA TYR A 49 -9.60 18.05 0.98
C TYR A 49 -8.66 17.08 1.73
N PHE A 50 -7.68 16.51 1.03
CA PHE A 50 -6.71 15.62 1.65
C PHE A 50 -5.64 16.37 2.44
N GLN A 51 -5.24 17.54 1.97
CA GLN A 51 -4.33 18.41 2.71
C GLN A 51 -4.98 18.96 4.00
N ASP A 52 -6.28 19.21 3.98
CA ASP A 52 -7.00 19.75 5.14
C ASP A 52 -7.34 18.65 6.17
N ASN A 53 -7.40 17.38 5.75
CA ASN A 53 -7.77 16.23 6.59
C ASN A 53 -6.62 15.20 6.75
N LEU A 54 -5.37 15.68 6.86
CA LEU A 54 -4.17 14.83 6.93
C LEU A 54 -4.26 13.71 7.98
N TYR A 55 -4.82 13.98 9.16
CA TYR A 55 -4.96 12.96 10.21
C TYR A 55 -5.88 11.80 9.81
N MET A 56 -6.97 12.08 9.08
CA MET A 56 -7.88 11.03 8.61
C MET A 56 -7.21 10.18 7.54
N ILE A 57 -6.43 10.80 6.64
CA ILE A 57 -5.67 10.07 5.62
C ILE A 57 -4.59 9.20 6.22
N LEU A 58 -3.90 9.72 7.23
CA LEU A 58 -2.90 8.95 7.96
C LEU A 58 -3.55 7.68 8.54
N PHE A 59 -4.71 7.82 9.19
CA PHE A 59 -5.45 6.70 9.74
C PHE A 59 -5.92 5.71 8.65
N MET A 60 -6.43 6.20 7.52
CA MET A 60 -6.80 5.36 6.38
C MET A 60 -5.60 4.62 5.80
N GLY A 61 -4.46 5.29 5.64
CA GLY A 61 -3.20 4.70 5.20
C GLY A 61 -2.73 3.57 6.12
N ALA A 62 -2.87 3.72 7.44
CA ALA A 62 -2.58 2.66 8.39
C ALA A 62 -3.46 1.41 8.15
N ILE A 63 -4.76 1.60 7.91
CA ILE A 63 -5.69 0.50 7.61
C ILE A 63 -5.26 -0.22 6.33
N PHE A 64 -4.95 0.51 5.26
CA PHE A 64 -4.47 -0.07 4.00
C PHE A 64 -3.16 -0.86 4.20
N GLY A 65 -2.21 -0.29 4.97
CA GLY A 65 -0.96 -0.95 5.32
C GLY A 65 -1.16 -2.25 6.09
N VAL A 66 -2.03 -2.28 7.10
CA VAL A 66 -2.36 -3.51 7.85
C VAL A 66 -2.99 -4.55 6.94
N MET A 67 -3.97 -4.18 6.13
CA MET A 67 -4.63 -5.10 5.19
C MET A 67 -3.63 -5.67 4.17
N ARG A 68 -2.67 -4.86 3.72
CA ARG A 68 -1.59 -5.27 2.82
C ARG A 68 -0.67 -6.31 3.47
N ILE A 69 -0.28 -6.11 4.72
CA ILE A 69 0.53 -7.05 5.49
C ILE A 69 -0.23 -8.37 5.71
N ILE A 70 -1.51 -8.31 6.09
CA ILE A 70 -2.35 -9.50 6.26
C ILE A 70 -2.43 -10.31 4.97
N GLY A 71 -2.66 -9.64 3.82
CA GLY A 71 -2.63 -10.26 2.50
C GLY A 71 -1.28 -10.93 2.19
N ALA A 72 -0.18 -10.23 2.45
CA ALA A 72 1.17 -10.75 2.26
C ALA A 72 1.47 -11.98 3.14
N ILE A 73 1.06 -11.98 4.41
CA ILE A 73 1.19 -13.14 5.31
C ILE A 73 0.35 -14.31 4.80
N GLY A 74 -0.88 -14.05 4.34
CA GLY A 74 -1.73 -15.07 3.70
C GLY A 74 -1.07 -15.68 2.47
N LEU A 75 -0.42 -14.85 1.63
CA LEU A 75 0.32 -15.27 0.45
C LEU A 75 1.56 -16.10 0.82
N LEU A 76 2.32 -15.72 1.86
CA LEU A 76 3.46 -16.48 2.38
C LEU A 76 3.05 -17.85 2.92
N LYS A 77 1.89 -17.93 3.57
CA LYS A 77 1.28 -19.17 4.05
C LYS A 77 0.61 -19.97 2.94
N ASN A 78 0.73 -19.55 1.68
CA ASN A 78 0.14 -20.19 0.50
C ASN A 78 -1.38 -20.39 0.62
N ARG A 79 -2.09 -19.41 1.20
CA ARG A 79 -3.55 -19.46 1.36
C ARG A 79 -4.24 -18.67 0.25
N MET A 80 -5.29 -19.25 -0.33
CA MET A 80 -6.08 -18.62 -1.41
C MET A 80 -6.71 -17.28 -1.02
N TRP A 81 -7.15 -17.14 0.24
CA TRP A 81 -7.68 -15.86 0.74
C TRP A 81 -6.61 -14.75 0.74
N GLY A 82 -5.34 -15.10 0.99
CA GLY A 82 -4.23 -14.15 0.96
C GLY A 82 -3.97 -13.65 -0.46
N LEU A 83 -4.03 -14.55 -1.45
CA LEU A 83 -3.93 -14.19 -2.86
C LEU A 83 -5.06 -13.23 -3.27
N ALA A 84 -6.31 -13.59 -2.96
CA ALA A 84 -7.46 -12.74 -3.30
C ALA A 84 -7.36 -11.36 -2.66
N LEU A 85 -7.04 -11.31 -1.37
CA LEU A 85 -6.87 -10.06 -0.63
C LEU A 85 -5.75 -9.20 -1.21
N SER A 86 -4.61 -9.81 -1.55
CA SER A 86 -3.49 -9.10 -2.17
C SER A 86 -3.84 -8.54 -3.54
N VAL A 87 -4.54 -9.30 -4.40
CA VAL A 87 -4.97 -8.82 -5.72
C VAL A 87 -5.93 -7.65 -5.58
N ILE A 88 -6.97 -7.77 -4.73
CA ILE A 88 -7.94 -6.71 -4.48
C ILE A 88 -7.21 -5.44 -4.01
N ASN A 89 -6.32 -5.59 -3.03
CA ASN A 89 -5.62 -4.43 -2.47
C ASN A 89 -4.69 -3.75 -3.50
N CYS A 90 -4.03 -4.51 -4.37
CA CYS A 90 -3.19 -3.93 -5.42
C CYS A 90 -4.04 -3.17 -6.46
N VAL A 91 -5.17 -3.74 -6.88
CA VAL A 91 -6.11 -3.09 -7.82
C VAL A 91 -6.68 -1.80 -7.22
N VAL A 92 -7.12 -1.84 -5.95
CA VAL A 92 -7.64 -0.65 -5.26
C VAL A 92 -6.59 0.46 -5.21
N THR A 93 -5.34 0.15 -4.89
CA THR A 93 -4.25 1.16 -4.89
C THR A 93 -3.97 1.73 -6.27
N MET A 94 -4.03 0.93 -7.33
CA MET A 94 -3.92 1.44 -8.71
C MET A 94 -5.05 2.41 -9.06
N ILE A 95 -6.26 2.19 -8.56
CA ILE A 95 -7.39 3.12 -8.78
C ILE A 95 -7.15 4.42 -7.99
N LEU A 96 -6.70 4.30 -6.74
CA LEU A 96 -6.55 5.44 -5.84
C LEU A 96 -5.32 6.31 -6.12
N MET A 97 -4.29 5.80 -6.80
CA MET A 97 -3.03 6.51 -7.01
C MET A 97 -3.18 7.90 -7.65
N MET A 98 -4.17 8.07 -8.54
CA MET A 98 -4.40 9.34 -9.23
C MET A 98 -4.83 10.47 -8.28
N PHE A 99 -5.46 10.13 -7.15
CA PHE A 99 -5.93 11.10 -6.16
C PHE A 99 -4.85 11.52 -5.16
N MET A 100 -3.74 10.79 -5.09
CA MET A 100 -2.68 10.96 -4.08
C MET A 100 -1.35 11.43 -4.67
N LEU A 101 -1.36 12.04 -5.85
CA LEU A 101 -0.14 12.56 -6.48
C LEU A 101 0.54 13.63 -5.59
N PRO A 102 1.87 13.56 -5.38
CA PRO A 102 2.84 12.68 -6.05
C PRO A 102 3.07 11.32 -5.38
N PHE A 103 2.73 11.15 -4.10
CA PHE A 103 2.93 9.90 -3.33
C PHE A 103 2.29 8.67 -4.00
N GLY A 104 1.14 8.85 -4.64
CA GLY A 104 0.44 7.80 -5.37
C GLY A 104 1.27 7.13 -6.47
N ILE A 105 2.26 7.82 -7.07
CA ILE A 105 3.12 7.21 -8.10
C ILE A 105 3.95 6.06 -7.52
N GLN A 106 4.56 6.29 -6.35
CA GLN A 106 5.40 5.29 -5.70
C GLN A 106 4.58 4.09 -5.22
N ASP A 107 3.41 4.36 -4.62
CA ASP A 107 2.48 3.31 -4.21
C ASP A 107 1.93 2.51 -5.38
N GLY A 108 1.54 3.20 -6.46
CA GLY A 108 1.04 2.57 -7.68
C GLY A 108 2.08 1.67 -8.33
N LEU A 109 3.35 2.11 -8.43
CA LEU A 109 4.43 1.30 -8.99
C LEU A 109 4.64 0.00 -8.21
N LEU A 110 4.71 0.08 -6.88
CA LEU A 110 4.91 -1.10 -6.04
C LEU A 110 3.70 -2.05 -6.09
N ALA A 111 2.48 -1.51 -6.08
CA ALA A 111 1.26 -2.29 -6.25
C ALA A 111 1.22 -3.00 -7.61
N CYS A 112 1.59 -2.31 -8.69
CA CYS A 112 1.68 -2.89 -10.03
C CYS A 112 2.69 -4.04 -10.10
N ILE A 113 3.89 -3.85 -9.54
CA ILE A 113 4.92 -4.90 -9.53
C ILE A 113 4.45 -6.11 -8.71
N ALA A 114 3.87 -5.87 -7.52
CA ALA A 114 3.29 -6.95 -6.70
C ALA A 114 2.20 -7.72 -7.46
N LEU A 115 1.28 -7.00 -8.10
CA LEU A 115 0.17 -7.59 -8.83
C LEU A 115 0.65 -8.46 -10.00
N VAL A 116 1.59 -7.97 -10.80
CA VAL A 116 2.18 -8.73 -11.91
C VAL A 116 2.86 -10.00 -11.40
N LEU A 117 3.62 -9.91 -10.30
CA LEU A 117 4.27 -11.09 -9.71
C LEU A 117 3.26 -12.12 -9.17
N ILE A 118 2.17 -11.67 -8.57
CA ILE A 118 1.10 -12.55 -8.07
C ILE A 118 0.40 -13.24 -9.24
N LEU A 119 -0.05 -12.48 -10.25
CA LEU A 119 -0.79 -13.00 -11.38
C LEU A 119 0.06 -13.93 -12.25
N THR A 120 1.31 -13.57 -12.55
CA THR A 120 2.21 -14.45 -13.33
C THR A 120 2.55 -15.73 -12.58
N GLN A 121 2.59 -15.72 -11.26
CA GLN A 121 2.83 -16.93 -10.47
C GLN A 121 1.57 -17.80 -10.32
N TYR A 122 0.38 -17.20 -10.31
CA TYR A 122 -0.90 -17.91 -10.18
C TYR A 122 -1.34 -18.53 -11.50
N PHE A 123 -1.39 -17.73 -12.56
CA PHE A 123 -1.78 -18.18 -13.89
C PHE A 123 -0.64 -18.93 -14.60
N GLY A 124 0.62 -18.65 -14.25
CA GLY A 124 1.77 -19.36 -14.79
C GLY A 124 1.84 -19.24 -16.31
N ASN A 125 1.92 -20.40 -16.99
CA ASN A 125 1.95 -20.49 -18.45
C ASN A 125 0.56 -20.82 -19.05
N ARG A 126 -0.53 -20.67 -18.28
CA ARG A 126 -1.88 -20.87 -18.83
C ARG A 126 -2.08 -19.86 -19.96
N LYS A 127 -2.35 -20.38 -21.15
CA LYS A 127 -2.73 -19.57 -22.30
C LYS A 127 -4.22 -19.27 -22.22
N ILE A 128 -4.60 -18.14 -22.78
CA ILE A 128 -6.01 -17.87 -23.08
C ILE A 128 -6.36 -18.87 -24.18
N ILE A 129 -7.26 -19.82 -23.87
CA ILE A 129 -7.80 -20.75 -24.85
C ILE A 129 -9.01 -20.02 -25.45
N GLU A 130 -8.95 -19.71 -26.74
CA GLU A 130 -10.09 -19.16 -27.50
C GLU A 130 -11.26 -20.15 -27.54
#